data_AF-A0A957P6P7-F1
#
_entry.id   AF-A0A957P6P7-F1
#
_cell.length_a   1.000
_cell.length_b   1.000
_cell.length_c   1.000
_cell.angle_alpha   90.00
_cell.angle_beta   90.00
_cell.angle_gamma   90.00
#
_symmetry.space_group_name_H-M   'P 1'
#
loop_
_entity.id
_entity.type
_entity.pdbx_description
1 polymer ?
#
loop_
_entity_poly.entity_id
_entity_poly.type
_entity_poly.pdbx_seq_one_letter_code
_entity_poly.pdbx_strand_id
1 'polypeptide(L)'
;MPTLLLIDGHSQAYRAYFGMKAPLSTRAGELTGAVFGFARKLFSILREYKPDHVGVAFDLGDTWRHQEFAEYKGTRDSMPDDLRAQIGRIEEMLRAFNMPIVTAEGYEADDILGTLAHQAGAQGTDVLILTGDRDLFQLVNERVKILYTSGGPSPKTSVYGIAEVAERYTLTPQQFIDLKALTGDSSDNIPGVPGVGEKTAIKFLNTYETLENLYDHVDEISGPKTRQNLIDSHEQVLKNKRLVTIITDMDLTYEPDRYLLRDYDPEKVIALFNELEFHSLLKELPQTDDEAAQPAPAASPVSTPAGQMSLFDTAEETTPAAEVKSSDSPALREYLCVQDEAALTKLVSALQNATRLSFDVETTSTDAMQAQLVGLGVAWAVGQAAYIPVAHTEGKQLPWEQVRTALAPFFADPALLKMAHNGKYDLTVCRRHGLPIAGPIHDTLTIAWLLDPASHSLGLKALALQELGMEMTEISELIGSGRKQITIDQAPLDATGAYCADDVDATLQLYDVLWPRLQASGMAAIYTDIELPLLEVLT
;
A
#
# COMPACT_ATOMS: atom_id res chain seq x y z
N MET A 1 29.36 -7.12 -2.17
CA MET A 1 29.54 -7.81 -0.87
C MET A 1 28.17 -8.29 -0.46
N PRO A 2 28.03 -9.48 0.15
CA PRO A 2 26.72 -9.98 0.52
C PRO A 2 26.09 -9.04 1.54
N THR A 3 24.78 -8.82 1.42
CA THR A 3 23.99 -8.01 2.35
C THR A 3 22.99 -8.89 3.09
N LEU A 4 22.98 -8.81 4.42
CA LEU A 4 22.02 -9.47 5.29
C LEU A 4 21.00 -8.46 5.82
N LEU A 5 19.73 -8.72 5.57
CA LEU A 5 18.61 -8.01 6.20
C LEU A 5 18.11 -8.80 7.42
N LEU A 6 18.25 -8.23 8.60
CA LEU A 6 17.67 -8.76 9.83
C LEU A 6 16.41 -7.96 10.19
N ILE A 7 15.32 -8.65 10.51
CA ILE A 7 14.02 -8.01 10.75
C ILE A 7 13.57 -8.30 12.19
N ASP A 8 13.22 -7.24 12.90
CA ASP A 8 12.53 -7.30 14.18
C ASP A 8 11.03 -7.57 13.94
N GLY A 9 10.64 -8.84 14.10
CA GLY A 9 9.31 -9.35 13.75
C GLY A 9 8.20 -8.67 14.55
N HIS A 10 8.34 -8.60 15.88
CA HIS A 10 7.35 -7.95 16.74
C HIS A 10 7.24 -6.47 16.45
N SER A 11 8.35 -5.73 16.35
CA SER A 11 8.32 -4.29 16.13
C SER A 11 7.68 -3.93 14.79
N GLN A 12 7.97 -4.69 13.72
CA GLN A 12 7.31 -4.48 12.44
C GLN A 12 5.83 -4.90 12.45
N ALA A 13 5.46 -6.00 13.13
CA ALA A 13 4.06 -6.42 13.25
C ALA A 13 3.21 -5.39 14.01
N TYR A 14 3.71 -4.87 15.13
CA TYR A 14 3.05 -3.80 15.89
C TYR A 14 2.89 -2.53 15.05
N ARG A 15 3.90 -2.16 14.26
CA ARG A 15 3.82 -1.00 13.36
C ARG A 15 2.83 -1.19 12.23
N ALA A 16 2.76 -2.39 11.65
CA ALA A 16 1.78 -2.72 10.65
C ALA A 16 0.35 -2.63 11.23
N TYR A 17 0.14 -3.20 12.42
CA TYR A 17 -1.14 -3.18 13.12
C TYR A 17 -1.63 -1.75 13.44
N PHE A 18 -0.80 -0.93 14.08
CA PHE A 18 -1.19 0.44 14.46
C PHE A 18 -1.10 1.46 13.30
N GLY A 19 -0.41 1.12 12.21
CA GLY A 19 -0.33 1.96 11.01
C GLY A 19 -1.58 1.90 10.13
N MET A 20 -2.43 0.89 10.34
CA MET A 20 -3.65 0.67 9.57
C MET A 20 -4.78 1.57 10.09
N LYS A 21 -5.41 2.34 9.19
CA LYS A 21 -6.52 3.25 9.53
C LYS A 21 -7.86 2.53 9.68
N ALA A 22 -8.02 1.38 9.03
CA ALA A 22 -9.21 0.54 9.09
C ALA A 22 -8.77 -0.93 9.20
N PRO A 23 -9.49 -1.77 9.97
CA PRO A 23 -9.19 -3.19 10.04
C PRO A 23 -9.48 -3.85 8.68
N LEU A 24 -8.46 -4.49 8.09
CA LEU A 24 -8.66 -5.38 6.95
C LEU A 24 -9.06 -6.76 7.47
N SER A 25 -10.03 -7.38 6.81
CA SER A 25 -10.47 -8.75 7.09
C SER A 25 -10.82 -9.50 5.81
N THR A 26 -10.67 -10.82 5.83
CA THR A 26 -11.16 -11.70 4.76
C THR A 26 -12.69 -11.77 4.76
N ARG A 27 -13.30 -12.36 3.71
CA ARG A 27 -14.75 -12.65 3.68
C ARG A 27 -15.22 -13.55 4.81
N ALA A 28 -14.33 -14.38 5.37
CA ALA A 28 -14.61 -15.22 6.53
C ALA A 28 -14.56 -14.46 7.87
N GLY A 29 -14.17 -13.18 7.86
CA GLY A 29 -14.06 -12.33 9.05
C GLY A 29 -12.73 -12.44 9.79
N GLU A 30 -11.73 -13.12 9.22
CA GLU A 30 -10.37 -13.17 9.79
C GLU A 30 -9.68 -11.82 9.60
N LEU A 31 -9.15 -11.23 10.69
CA LEU A 31 -8.40 -9.98 10.61
C LEU A 31 -7.01 -10.23 10.03
N THR A 32 -6.66 -9.47 8.99
CA THR A 32 -5.43 -9.70 8.21
C THR A 32 -4.57 -8.44 8.06
N GLY A 33 -4.97 -7.34 8.70
CA GLY A 33 -4.36 -6.04 8.50
C GLY A 33 -2.87 -5.91 8.85
N ALA A 34 -2.47 -6.45 10.00
CA ALA A 34 -1.07 -6.48 10.39
C ALA A 34 -0.24 -7.37 9.45
N VAL A 35 -0.80 -8.49 8.98
CA VAL A 35 -0.14 -9.40 8.04
C VAL A 35 0.09 -8.69 6.70
N PHE A 36 -0.94 -8.02 6.17
CA PHE A 36 -0.88 -7.25 4.93
C PHE A 36 0.14 -6.12 5.02
N GLY A 37 0.10 -5.33 6.09
CA GLY A 37 1.02 -4.22 6.32
C GLY A 37 2.48 -4.69 6.46
N PHE A 38 2.70 -5.81 7.16
CA PHE A 38 4.01 -6.42 7.28
C PHE A 38 4.53 -6.90 5.92
N ALA A 39 3.71 -7.63 5.16
CA ALA A 39 4.06 -8.15 3.84
C ALA A 39 4.44 -7.02 2.86
N ARG A 40 3.61 -5.98 2.78
CA ARG A 40 3.87 -4.80 1.95
C ARG A 40 5.18 -4.11 2.34
N LYS A 41 5.43 -3.98 3.65
CA LYS A 41 6.67 -3.37 4.13
C LYS A 41 7.89 -4.22 3.78
N LEU A 42 7.80 -5.53 4.01
CA LEU A 42 8.83 -6.50 3.64
C LEU A 42 9.17 -6.37 2.16
N PHE A 43 8.19 -6.47 1.26
CA PHE A 43 8.42 -6.37 -0.19
C PHE A 43 9.03 -5.04 -0.61
N SER A 44 8.58 -3.93 -0.03
CA SER A 44 9.18 -2.62 -0.27
C SER A 44 10.67 -2.60 0.10
N ILE A 45 11.04 -3.16 1.26
CA ILE A 45 12.44 -3.22 1.71
C ILE A 45 13.26 -4.18 0.85
N LEU A 46 12.72 -5.34 0.48
CA LEU A 46 13.42 -6.28 -0.40
C LEU A 46 13.69 -5.67 -1.78
N ARG A 47 12.73 -4.90 -2.33
CA ARG A 47 12.88 -4.22 -3.63
C ARG A 47 13.89 -3.08 -3.59
N GLU A 48 13.88 -2.30 -2.51
CA GLU A 48 14.74 -1.13 -2.34
C GLU A 48 16.19 -1.51 -2.02
N TYR A 49 16.41 -2.43 -1.08
CA TYR A 49 17.74 -2.77 -0.57
C TYR A 49 18.33 -4.05 -1.18
N LYS A 50 17.52 -4.89 -1.84
CA LYS A 50 17.94 -6.12 -2.54
C LYS A 50 18.94 -6.98 -1.76
N PRO A 51 18.61 -7.39 -0.52
CA PRO A 51 19.53 -8.20 0.28
C PRO A 51 19.71 -9.59 -0.31
N ASP A 52 20.87 -10.19 -0.10
CA ASP A 52 21.18 -11.57 -0.47
C ASP A 52 20.63 -12.55 0.58
N HIS A 53 20.67 -12.12 1.84
CA HIS A 53 20.23 -12.91 2.99
C HIS A 53 19.15 -12.18 3.80
N VAL A 54 18.19 -12.91 4.36
CA VAL A 54 17.12 -12.39 5.22
C VAL A 54 16.94 -13.28 6.43
N GLY A 55 16.81 -12.69 7.62
CA GLY A 55 16.42 -13.39 8.85
C GLY A 55 15.44 -12.57 9.67
N VAL A 56 14.50 -13.23 10.35
CA VAL A 56 13.49 -12.57 11.19
C VAL A 56 13.56 -13.09 12.61
N ALA A 57 13.61 -12.18 13.59
CA ALA A 57 13.64 -12.53 15.01
C ALA A 57 12.28 -12.24 15.68
N PHE A 58 11.86 -13.14 16.57
CA PHE A 58 10.68 -12.95 17.43
C PHE A 58 11.02 -13.31 18.88
N ASP A 59 10.33 -12.69 19.83
CA ASP A 59 10.42 -12.97 21.26
C ASP A 59 9.64 -14.23 21.65
N LEU A 60 10.12 -14.97 22.66
CA LEU A 60 9.46 -16.18 23.20
C LEU A 60 8.87 -16.02 24.61
N GLY A 61 8.67 -14.78 25.06
CA GLY A 61 8.10 -14.47 26.38
C GLY A 61 9.14 -13.91 27.35
N ASP A 62 9.07 -14.34 28.60
CA ASP A 62 9.91 -13.79 29.67
C ASP A 62 11.40 -14.11 29.47
N THR A 63 12.22 -13.13 29.84
CA THR A 63 13.67 -13.15 29.64
C THR A 63 14.43 -13.01 30.95
N TRP A 64 15.75 -13.12 30.92
CA TRP A 64 16.60 -12.86 32.09
C TRP A 64 16.39 -11.43 32.65
N ARG A 65 16.01 -10.45 31.81
CA ARG A 65 15.70 -9.07 32.24
C ARG A 65 14.52 -9.04 33.21
N HIS A 66 13.49 -9.85 32.99
CA HIS A 66 12.32 -9.97 33.87
C HIS A 66 12.69 -10.61 35.22
N GLN A 67 13.64 -11.55 35.21
CA GLN A 67 14.14 -12.20 36.43
C GLN A 67 14.98 -11.23 37.28
N GLU A 68 15.79 -10.38 36.65
CA GLU A 68 16.61 -9.38 37.35
C GLU A 68 15.83 -8.12 37.75
N PHE A 69 14.82 -7.74 36.99
CA PHE A 69 13.97 -6.58 37.25
C PHE A 69 12.49 -6.90 36.99
N ALA A 70 11.77 -7.22 38.07
CA ALA A 70 10.37 -7.65 38.01
C ALA A 70 9.40 -6.63 37.40
N GLU A 71 9.74 -5.34 37.42
CA GLU A 71 8.92 -4.27 36.83
C GLU A 71 9.27 -3.99 35.35
N TYR A 72 10.26 -4.70 34.78
CA TYR A 72 10.66 -4.55 33.38
C TYR A 72 9.49 -4.83 32.44
N LYS A 73 9.20 -3.88 31.53
CA LYS A 73 8.02 -3.91 30.63
C LYS A 73 6.67 -4.10 31.35
N GLY A 74 6.61 -3.96 32.68
CA GLY A 74 5.42 -4.26 33.49
C GLY A 74 4.25 -3.27 33.32
N THR A 75 4.50 -2.09 32.74
CA THR A 75 3.49 -1.08 32.41
C THR A 75 3.00 -1.17 30.96
N ARG A 76 3.51 -2.12 30.19
CA ARG A 76 3.18 -2.30 28.78
C ARG A 76 1.82 -3.01 28.69
N ASP A 77 0.89 -2.44 27.92
CA ASP A 77 -0.40 -3.08 27.68
C ASP A 77 -0.19 -4.47 27.07
N SER A 78 -1.02 -5.44 27.48
CA SER A 78 -1.00 -6.77 26.90
C SER A 78 -1.27 -6.67 25.40
N MET A 79 -0.52 -7.44 24.61
CA MET A 79 -0.74 -7.54 23.17
C MET A 79 -2.22 -7.81 22.86
N PRO A 80 -2.86 -7.02 21.98
CA PRO A 80 -4.23 -7.28 21.53
C PRO A 80 -4.38 -8.71 20.97
N ASP A 81 -5.47 -9.39 21.32
CA ASP A 81 -5.69 -10.80 20.92
C ASP A 81 -5.77 -10.97 19.39
N ASP A 82 -6.30 -9.97 18.70
CA ASP A 82 -6.35 -9.92 17.24
C ASP A 82 -4.96 -9.74 16.61
N LEU A 83 -4.06 -8.97 17.23
CA LEU A 83 -2.66 -8.90 16.80
C LEU A 83 -1.94 -10.22 17.05
N ARG A 84 -2.19 -10.89 18.18
CA ARG A 84 -1.59 -12.18 18.50
C ARG A 84 -1.90 -13.24 17.43
N ALA A 85 -3.15 -13.33 16.99
CA ALA A 85 -3.53 -14.23 15.91
C ALA A 85 -2.80 -13.90 14.58
N GLN A 86 -2.66 -12.62 14.28
CA GLN A 86 -2.00 -12.14 13.06
C GLN A 86 -0.48 -12.38 13.08
N ILE A 87 0.18 -12.37 14.23
CA ILE A 87 1.60 -12.77 14.32
C ILE A 87 1.79 -14.22 13.85
N GLY A 88 0.90 -15.13 14.23
CA GLY A 88 0.93 -16.51 13.74
C GLY A 88 0.85 -16.60 12.21
N ARG A 89 0.00 -15.77 11.58
CA ARG A 89 -0.09 -15.67 10.11
C ARG A 89 1.14 -15.00 9.48
N ILE A 90 1.78 -14.05 10.16
CA ILE A 90 3.06 -13.48 9.71
C ILE A 90 4.14 -14.56 9.71
N GLU A 91 4.23 -15.38 10.76
CA GLU A 91 5.17 -16.49 10.80
C GLU A 91 4.90 -17.53 9.70
N GLU A 92 3.63 -17.87 9.46
CA GLU A 92 3.23 -18.75 8.37
C GLU A 92 3.67 -18.21 7.01
N MET A 93 3.46 -16.91 6.78
CA MET A 93 3.93 -16.21 5.58
C MET A 93 5.44 -16.27 5.45
N LEU A 94 6.19 -15.94 6.50
CA LEU A 94 7.66 -15.98 6.46
C LEU A 94 8.17 -17.39 6.14
N ARG A 95 7.55 -18.43 6.69
CA ARG A 95 7.87 -19.84 6.36
C ARG A 95 7.54 -20.17 4.90
N ALA A 96 6.43 -19.65 4.36
CA ALA A 96 6.08 -19.83 2.95
C ALA A 96 7.13 -19.19 2.02
N PHE A 97 7.69 -18.04 2.42
CA PHE A 97 8.82 -17.39 1.75
C PHE A 97 10.19 -18.00 2.08
N ASN A 98 10.24 -19.13 2.80
CA ASN A 98 11.46 -19.77 3.28
C ASN A 98 12.41 -18.80 4.02
N MET A 99 11.87 -17.79 4.70
CA MET A 99 12.63 -16.85 5.51
C MET A 99 12.82 -17.44 6.91
N PRO A 100 14.06 -17.62 7.39
CA PRO A 100 14.31 -18.15 8.71
C PRO A 100 13.72 -17.27 9.81
N ILE A 101 12.87 -17.89 10.62
CA ILE A 101 12.43 -17.35 11.91
C ILE A 101 13.40 -17.86 12.97
N VAL A 102 13.99 -16.93 13.73
CA VAL A 102 14.94 -17.22 14.80
C VAL A 102 14.34 -16.76 16.12
N THR A 103 14.36 -17.67 17.09
CA THR A 103 13.84 -17.45 18.43
C THR A 103 14.79 -18.09 19.43
N ALA A 104 14.89 -17.53 20.63
CA ALA A 104 15.76 -18.03 21.69
C ALA A 104 15.08 -17.86 23.05
N GLU A 105 14.94 -18.97 23.79
CA GLU A 105 14.34 -18.93 25.12
C GLU A 105 15.21 -18.11 26.08
N GLY A 106 14.58 -17.24 26.88
CA GLY A 106 15.27 -16.41 27.87
C GLY A 106 15.92 -15.14 27.31
N TYR A 107 15.85 -14.90 26.00
CA TYR A 107 16.42 -13.73 25.30
C TYR A 107 15.37 -13.02 24.45
N GLU A 108 15.63 -11.75 24.15
CA GLU A 108 14.75 -10.94 23.30
C GLU A 108 15.18 -11.00 21.84
N ALA A 109 14.26 -10.64 20.93
CA ALA A 109 14.56 -10.52 19.51
C ALA A 109 15.76 -9.58 19.28
N ASP A 110 15.90 -8.53 20.07
CA ASP A 110 17.00 -7.57 19.98
C ASP A 110 18.38 -8.23 20.21
N ASP A 111 18.47 -9.17 21.17
CA ASP A 111 19.69 -9.92 21.46
C ASP A 111 20.04 -10.89 20.31
N ILE A 112 19.03 -11.51 19.71
CA ILE A 112 19.18 -12.37 18.52
C ILE A 112 19.70 -11.54 17.35
N LEU A 113 19.08 -10.39 17.08
CA LEU A 113 19.47 -9.48 16.00
C LEU A 113 20.90 -8.95 16.23
N GLY A 114 21.22 -8.56 17.46
CA GLY A 114 22.57 -8.10 17.84
C GLY A 114 23.64 -9.16 17.62
N THR A 115 23.38 -10.39 18.06
CA THR A 115 24.31 -11.52 17.90
C THR A 115 24.53 -11.86 16.42
N LEU A 116 23.46 -11.99 15.64
CA LEU A 116 23.57 -12.30 14.21
C LEU A 116 24.26 -11.17 13.43
N ALA A 117 23.95 -9.91 13.73
CA ALA A 117 24.57 -8.76 13.07
C ALA A 117 26.07 -8.69 13.35
N HIS A 118 26.47 -8.91 14.60
CA HIS A 118 27.88 -8.92 15.00
C HIS A 118 28.66 -10.04 14.29
N GLN A 119 28.11 -11.27 14.29
CA GLN A 119 28.74 -12.41 13.62
C GLN A 119 28.83 -12.24 12.10
N ALA A 120 27.76 -11.78 11.45
CA ALA A 120 27.75 -11.53 10.00
C ALA A 120 28.74 -10.41 9.60
N GLY A 121 28.79 -9.32 10.38
CA GLY A 121 29.75 -8.24 10.20
C GLY A 121 31.21 -8.71 10.34
N ALA A 122 31.49 -9.59 11.30
CA ALA A 122 32.82 -10.20 11.48
C ALA A 122 33.22 -11.11 10.30
N GLN A 123 32.23 -11.75 9.66
CA GLN A 123 32.43 -12.56 8.44
C GLN A 123 32.49 -11.72 7.14
N GLY A 124 32.38 -10.39 7.23
CA GLY A 124 32.49 -9.49 6.06
C GLY A 124 31.18 -9.28 5.29
N THR A 125 30.03 -9.60 5.90
CA THR A 125 28.70 -9.32 5.35
C THR A 125 28.23 -7.95 5.85
N ASP A 126 27.67 -7.13 4.94
CA ASP A 126 27.04 -5.87 5.33
C ASP A 126 25.64 -6.18 5.90
N VAL A 127 25.27 -5.54 7.01
CA VAL A 127 24.04 -5.86 7.75
C VAL A 127 23.11 -4.65 7.81
N LEU A 128 21.85 -4.87 7.47
CA LEU A 128 20.75 -3.93 7.64
C LEU A 128 19.77 -4.51 8.65
N ILE A 129 19.51 -3.79 9.75
CA ILE A 129 18.51 -4.23 10.75
C ILE A 129 17.24 -3.37 10.62
N LEU A 130 16.13 -3.98 10.22
CA LEU A 130 14.82 -3.34 10.13
C LEU A 130 14.10 -3.44 11.48
N THR A 131 14.03 -2.31 12.18
CA THR A 131 13.35 -2.22 13.48
C THR A 131 12.64 -0.88 13.65
N GLY A 132 11.67 -0.85 14.54
CA GLY A 132 11.07 0.38 15.07
C GLY A 132 11.72 0.87 16.36
N ASP A 133 12.62 0.09 16.97
CA ASP A 133 13.26 0.40 18.23
C ASP A 133 14.55 1.21 18.01
N ARG A 134 14.76 2.20 18.88
CA ARG A 134 15.96 3.04 18.86
C ARG A 134 17.11 2.40 19.61
N ASP A 135 16.86 1.42 20.46
CA ASP A 135 17.88 0.80 21.29
C ASP A 135 18.90 0.04 20.45
N LEU A 136 18.50 -0.45 19.27
CA LEU A 136 19.39 -1.07 18.29
C LEU A 136 20.37 -0.08 17.64
N PHE A 137 20.25 1.24 17.86
CA PHE A 137 21.29 2.19 17.45
C PHE A 137 22.64 1.89 18.12
N GLN A 138 22.65 1.21 19.27
CA GLN A 138 23.88 0.75 19.92
C GLN A 138 24.69 -0.24 19.07
N LEU A 139 24.06 -0.93 18.12
CA LEU A 139 24.68 -1.95 17.26
C LEU A 139 25.35 -1.36 16.00
N VAL A 140 25.12 -0.07 15.72
CA VAL A 140 25.63 0.59 14.51
C VAL A 140 27.16 0.59 14.49
N ASN A 141 27.75 0.16 13.38
CA ASN A 141 29.18 0.20 13.15
C ASN A 141 29.49 0.32 11.64
N GLU A 142 30.72 0.04 11.21
CA GLU A 142 31.13 0.16 9.81
C GLU A 142 30.34 -0.76 8.85
N ARG A 143 29.85 -1.91 9.35
CA ARG A 143 29.10 -2.91 8.57
C ARG A 143 27.63 -3.03 8.95
N VAL A 144 27.23 -2.56 10.13
CA VAL A 144 25.85 -2.66 10.63
C VAL A 144 25.17 -1.30 10.56
N LYS A 145 24.05 -1.23 9.84
CA LYS A 145 23.17 -0.04 9.79
C LYS A 145 21.75 -0.40 10.21
N ILE A 146 21.02 0.57 10.73
CA ILE A 146 19.64 0.39 11.18
C ILE A 146 18.69 1.04 10.18
N LEU A 147 17.75 0.25 9.65
CA LEU A 147 16.59 0.73 8.91
C LEU A 147 15.49 1.04 9.92
N TYR A 148 15.53 2.25 10.49
CA TYR A 148 14.59 2.66 11.52
C TYR A 148 13.26 3.07 10.90
N THR A 149 12.18 2.40 11.29
CA THR A 149 10.81 2.75 10.88
C THR A 149 10.12 3.57 11.97
N SER A 150 9.72 4.80 11.64
CA SER A 150 8.99 5.66 12.59
C SER A 150 7.56 5.16 12.82
N GLY A 151 7.04 5.32 14.04
CA GLY A 151 5.61 5.14 14.30
C GLY A 151 4.75 6.30 13.80
N GLY A 152 3.42 6.17 13.94
CA GLY A 152 2.44 7.21 13.60
C GLY A 152 1.75 6.99 12.24
N PRO A 153 0.86 7.92 11.83
CA PRO A 153 -0.03 7.75 10.67
C PRO A 153 0.66 7.78 9.30
N SER A 154 1.93 8.16 9.26
CA SER A 154 2.76 8.17 8.04
C SER A 154 4.16 7.64 8.37
N PRO A 155 4.30 6.31 8.55
CA PRO A 155 5.57 5.70 8.91
C PRO A 155 6.59 5.90 7.80
N LYS A 156 7.78 6.40 8.17
CA LYS A 156 8.92 6.56 7.26
C LYS A 156 10.06 5.68 7.74
N THR A 157 10.73 5.03 6.79
CA THR A 157 11.96 4.30 7.06
C THR A 157 13.16 5.17 6.68
N SER A 158 14.10 5.27 7.61
CA SER A 158 15.34 6.02 7.44
C SER A 158 16.52 5.13 7.79
N VAL A 159 17.61 5.28 7.04
CA VAL A 159 18.87 4.55 7.30
C VAL A 159 19.68 5.31 8.35
N TYR A 160 20.16 4.60 9.36
CA TYR A 160 21.06 5.12 10.39
C TYR A 160 22.38 4.33 10.40
N GLY A 161 23.46 4.98 9.97
CA GLY A 161 24.84 4.56 10.20
C GLY A 161 25.52 5.45 11.24
N ILE A 162 26.84 5.33 11.36
CA ILE A 162 27.63 6.05 12.39
C ILE A 162 27.43 7.57 12.26
N ALA A 163 27.42 8.09 11.03
CA ALA A 163 27.27 9.52 10.77
C ALA A 163 25.90 10.04 11.17
N GLU A 164 24.83 9.32 10.82
CA GLU A 164 23.45 9.74 11.08
C GLU A 164 23.11 9.66 12.59
N VAL A 165 23.67 8.67 13.30
CA VAL A 165 23.55 8.59 14.77
C VAL A 165 24.29 9.76 15.43
N ALA A 166 25.51 10.06 14.98
CA ALA A 166 26.29 11.18 15.49
C ALA A 166 25.65 12.54 15.18
N GLU A 167 25.05 12.73 14.00
CA GLU A 167 24.33 13.96 13.66
C GLU A 167 23.11 14.17 14.57
N ARG A 168 22.38 13.10 14.85
CA ARG A 168 21.13 13.18 15.63
C ARG A 168 21.38 13.34 17.13
N TYR A 169 22.33 12.59 17.69
CA TYR A 169 22.54 12.50 19.14
C TYR A 169 23.84 13.15 19.61
N THR A 170 24.76 13.50 18.71
CA THR A 170 26.13 13.94 19.03
C THR A 170 26.94 12.92 19.84
N LEU A 171 26.52 11.66 19.82
CA LEU A 171 27.13 10.55 20.55
C LEU A 171 27.52 9.42 19.59
N THR A 172 28.45 8.58 20.03
CA THR A 172 28.77 7.32 19.37
C THR A 172 27.73 6.24 19.69
N PRO A 173 27.60 5.19 18.86
CA PRO A 173 26.72 4.04 19.13
C PRO A 173 26.92 3.43 20.52
N GLN A 174 28.17 3.26 20.97
CA GLN A 174 28.47 2.68 22.29
C GLN A 174 27.97 3.56 23.45
N GLN A 175 28.02 4.88 23.29
CA GLN A 175 27.52 5.84 24.29
C GLN A 175 25.98 5.85 24.38
N PHE A 176 25.27 5.25 23.42
CA PHE A 176 23.81 5.14 23.47
C PHE A 176 23.34 4.27 24.65
N ILE A 177 24.13 3.26 25.01
CA ILE A 177 23.92 2.42 26.19
C ILE A 177 23.99 3.28 27.46
N ASP A 178 25.05 4.08 27.59
CA ASP A 178 25.26 4.94 28.74
C ASP A 178 24.18 6.05 28.82
N LEU A 179 23.74 6.56 27.66
CA LEU A 179 22.63 7.51 27.58
C LEU A 179 21.36 6.90 28.19
N LYS A 180 20.97 5.70 27.75
CA LYS A 180 19.79 5.00 28.25
C LYS A 180 19.91 4.60 29.72
N ALA A 181 21.10 4.21 30.16
CA ALA A 181 21.36 3.91 31.56
C ALA A 181 21.07 5.12 32.47
N LEU A 182 21.45 6.33 32.03
CA LEU A 182 21.24 7.58 32.75
C LEU A 182 19.81 8.11 32.66
N THR A 183 19.21 8.10 31.46
CA THR A 183 17.88 8.68 31.24
C THR A 183 16.75 7.74 31.62
N GLY A 184 17.04 6.44 31.74
CA GLY A 184 16.03 5.39 31.79
C GLY A 184 15.34 5.21 30.44
N ASP A 185 14.37 4.30 30.45
CA ASP A 185 13.53 3.99 29.30
C ASP A 185 12.06 3.83 29.76
N SER A 186 11.18 4.74 29.34
CA SER A 186 9.77 4.69 29.72
C SER A 186 9.01 3.52 29.09
N SER A 187 9.40 3.08 27.90
CA SER A 187 8.75 1.96 27.19
C SER A 187 9.04 0.61 27.85
N ASP A 188 10.21 0.50 28.45
CA ASP A 188 10.66 -0.69 29.18
C ASP A 188 10.51 -0.56 30.70
N ASN A 189 9.91 0.55 31.16
CA ASN A 189 9.70 0.88 32.57
C ASN A 189 11.00 0.93 33.39
N ILE A 190 12.10 1.32 32.76
CA ILE A 190 13.41 1.50 33.41
C ILE A 190 13.50 2.95 33.94
N PRO A 191 13.63 3.16 35.26
CA PRO A 191 13.74 4.51 35.82
C PRO A 191 15.12 5.12 35.54
N GLY A 192 15.14 6.38 35.12
CA GLY A 192 16.36 7.17 34.97
C GLY A 192 16.79 7.89 36.24
N VAL A 193 17.94 8.55 36.18
CA VAL A 193 18.43 9.41 37.27
C VAL A 193 17.54 10.66 37.37
N PRO A 194 16.94 10.96 38.54
CA PRO A 194 16.07 12.11 38.69
C PRO A 194 16.76 13.42 38.29
N GLY A 195 16.14 14.17 37.38
CA GLY A 195 16.68 15.45 36.89
C GLY A 195 17.80 15.33 35.84
N VAL A 196 18.14 14.12 35.40
CA VAL A 196 19.05 13.89 34.26
C VAL A 196 18.22 13.43 33.06
N GLY A 197 17.80 14.40 32.23
CA GLY A 197 17.17 14.10 30.94
C GLY A 197 18.19 13.95 29.81
N GLU A 198 17.71 13.61 28.61
CA GLU A 198 18.52 13.34 27.42
C GLU A 198 19.61 14.40 27.17
N LYS A 199 19.25 15.69 27.20
CA LYS A 199 20.23 16.78 26.98
C LYS A 199 21.34 16.82 28.03
N THR A 200 21.01 16.54 29.28
CA THR A 200 21.98 16.54 30.38
C THR A 200 22.89 15.33 30.28
N ALA A 201 22.33 14.16 29.99
CA ALA A 201 23.08 12.92 29.77
C ALA A 201 24.04 13.05 28.58
N ILE A 202 23.57 13.57 27.43
CA ILE A 202 24.43 13.85 26.25
C ILE A 202 25.58 14.79 26.63
N LYS A 203 25.32 15.85 27.41
CA LYS A 203 26.38 16.76 27.87
C LYS A 203 27.43 16.02 28.71
N PHE A 204 27.00 15.16 29.63
CA PHE A 204 27.92 14.36 30.44
C PHE A 204 28.74 13.41 29.59
N LEU A 205 28.11 12.68 28.66
CA LEU A 205 28.81 11.72 27.79
C LEU A 205 29.75 12.40 26.79
N ASN A 206 29.45 13.62 26.35
CA ASN A 206 30.40 14.41 25.56
C ASN A 206 31.58 14.94 26.37
N THR A 207 31.45 15.06 27.69
CA THR A 207 32.50 15.59 28.57
C THR A 207 33.39 14.48 29.14
N TYR A 208 32.77 13.39 29.59
CA TYR A 208 33.43 12.30 30.29
C TYR A 208 33.59 11.05 29.42
N GLU A 209 33.01 11.03 28.22
CA GLU A 209 33.04 9.94 27.23
C GLU A 209 32.28 8.67 27.62
N THR A 210 32.47 8.16 28.84
CA THR A 210 31.84 6.93 29.34
C THR A 210 31.11 7.15 30.66
N LEU A 211 30.18 6.25 30.96
CA LEU A 211 29.51 6.24 32.27
C LEU A 211 30.50 6.06 33.43
N GLU A 212 31.49 5.19 33.27
CA GLU A 212 32.52 4.93 34.28
C GLU A 212 33.32 6.20 34.58
N ASN A 213 33.79 6.89 33.54
CA ASN A 213 34.51 8.16 33.70
C ASN A 213 33.64 9.25 34.35
N LEU A 214 32.34 9.29 34.05
CA LEU A 214 31.40 10.22 34.70
C LEU A 214 31.33 9.98 36.21
N TYR A 215 31.30 8.71 36.63
CA TYR A 215 31.27 8.36 38.05
C TYR A 215 32.60 8.57 38.75
N ASP A 216 33.73 8.32 38.08
CA ASP A 216 35.07 8.63 38.58
C ASP A 216 35.25 10.15 38.86
N HIS A 217 34.52 11.00 38.14
CA HIS A 217 34.56 12.46 38.27
C HIS A 217 33.25 13.06 38.80
N VAL A 218 32.41 12.26 39.49
CA VAL A 218 31.09 12.72 39.94
C VAL A 218 31.16 13.95 40.86
N ASP A 219 32.25 14.10 41.60
CA ASP A 219 32.49 15.23 42.50
C ASP A 219 32.67 16.58 41.77
N GLU A 220 33.02 16.55 40.48
CA GLU A 220 33.22 17.73 39.63
C GLU A 220 31.90 18.25 39.02
N ILE A 221 30.81 17.52 39.17
CA ILE A 221 29.52 17.84 38.55
C ILE A 221 28.93 19.13 39.14
N SER A 222 28.78 20.13 38.27
CA SER A 222 28.10 21.38 38.58
C SER A 222 26.63 21.14 38.92
N GLY A 223 26.17 21.62 40.09
CA GLY A 223 24.79 21.45 40.55
C GLY A 223 24.68 20.41 41.68
N PRO A 224 24.62 20.85 42.95
CA PRO A 224 24.64 19.95 44.11
C PRO A 224 23.55 18.88 44.09
N LYS A 225 22.35 19.22 43.60
CA LYS A 225 21.22 18.28 43.51
C LYS A 225 21.44 17.20 42.45
N THR A 226 21.92 17.56 41.26
CA THR A 226 22.20 16.60 40.19
C THR A 226 23.32 15.65 40.59
N ARG A 227 24.37 16.18 41.23
CA ARG A 227 25.45 15.36 41.80
C ARG A 227 24.92 14.36 42.82
N GLN A 228 24.11 14.82 43.77
CA GLN A 228 23.53 13.93 44.78
C GLN A 228 22.65 12.84 44.14
N ASN A 229 21.81 13.21 43.18
CA ASN A 229 20.96 12.23 42.48
C ASN A 229 21.78 11.18 41.72
N LEU A 230 22.90 11.56 41.09
CA LEU A 230 23.81 10.61 40.42
C LEU A 230 24.42 9.62 41.41
N ILE A 231 24.89 10.12 42.56
CA ILE A 231 25.46 9.30 43.64
C ILE A 231 24.41 8.34 44.20
N ASP A 232 23.22 8.86 44.54
CA ASP A 232 22.12 8.09 45.12
C ASP A 232 21.58 7.02 44.15
N SER A 233 21.68 7.27 42.84
CA SER A 233 21.21 6.35 41.78
C SER A 233 22.30 5.45 41.22
N HIS A 234 23.54 5.48 41.74
CA HIS A 234 24.69 4.81 41.10
C HIS A 234 24.47 3.31 40.84
N GLU A 235 24.04 2.55 41.86
CA GLU A 235 23.76 1.11 41.70
C GLU A 235 22.63 0.86 40.70
N GLN A 236 21.59 1.70 40.70
CA GLN A 236 20.48 1.60 39.75
C GLN A 236 20.96 1.84 38.32
N VAL A 237 21.83 2.82 38.10
CA VAL A 237 22.34 3.15 36.76
C VAL A 237 23.24 2.03 36.23
N LEU A 238 24.07 1.41 37.08
CA LEU A 238 24.84 0.22 36.68
C LEU A 238 23.93 -0.95 36.30
N LYS A 239 22.84 -1.15 37.06
CA LYS A 239 21.82 -2.15 36.71
C LYS A 239 21.13 -1.80 35.40
N ASN A 240 20.75 -0.53 35.19
CA ASN A 240 20.14 -0.06 33.94
C ASN A 240 21.07 -0.30 32.76
N LYS A 241 22.36 0.04 32.87
CA LYS A 241 23.38 -0.20 31.82
C LYS A 241 23.38 -1.67 31.41
N ARG A 242 23.33 -2.60 32.36
CA ARG A 242 23.23 -4.02 32.07
C ARG A 242 21.92 -4.38 31.36
N LEU A 243 20.78 -3.89 31.82
CA LEU A 243 19.46 -4.18 31.24
C LEU A 243 19.32 -3.66 29.81
N VAL A 244 19.79 -2.45 29.51
CA VAL A 244 19.64 -1.82 28.18
C VAL A 244 20.71 -2.25 27.17
N THR A 245 21.75 -2.96 27.62
CA THR A 245 22.77 -3.50 26.72
C THR A 245 22.21 -4.71 25.98
N ILE A 246 22.28 -4.67 24.65
CA ILE A 246 21.92 -5.79 23.78
C ILE A 246 23.07 -6.81 23.81
N ILE A 247 22.72 -8.07 24.00
CA ILE A 247 23.68 -9.18 24.01
C ILE A 247 24.06 -9.50 22.56
N THR A 248 25.35 -9.62 22.27
CA THR A 248 25.88 -9.86 20.91
C THR A 248 26.70 -11.15 20.78
N ASP A 249 26.76 -11.93 21.86
CA ASP A 249 27.56 -13.15 22.01
C ASP A 249 26.74 -14.35 22.52
N MET A 250 25.46 -14.44 22.10
CA MET A 250 24.62 -15.61 22.39
C MET A 250 25.19 -16.89 21.76
N ASP A 251 24.81 -18.06 22.31
CA ASP A 251 25.08 -19.38 21.72
C ASP A 251 24.17 -19.63 20.51
N LEU A 252 24.39 -18.83 19.47
CA LEU A 252 23.71 -18.84 18.18
C LEU A 252 24.79 -18.72 17.10
N THR A 253 24.63 -19.42 15.98
CA THR A 253 25.60 -19.36 14.87
C THR A 253 24.96 -18.79 13.62
N TYR A 254 25.56 -17.73 13.06
CA TYR A 254 25.24 -17.22 11.74
C TYR A 254 25.87 -18.09 10.66
N GLU A 255 25.02 -18.79 9.92
CA GLU A 255 25.36 -19.62 8.75
C GLU A 255 24.73 -18.99 7.50
N PRO A 256 25.51 -18.36 6.60
CA PRO A 256 24.98 -17.62 5.45
C PRO A 256 23.94 -18.39 4.63
N ASP A 257 24.22 -19.66 4.31
CA ASP A 257 23.35 -20.51 3.49
C ASP A 257 21.93 -20.66 4.08
N ARG A 258 21.79 -20.63 5.41
CA ARG A 258 20.48 -20.73 6.07
C ARG A 258 19.60 -19.52 5.78
N TYR A 259 20.19 -18.35 5.51
CA TYR A 259 19.48 -17.08 5.39
C TYR A 259 19.28 -16.63 3.94
N LEU A 260 19.56 -17.45 2.92
CA LEU A 260 19.39 -17.06 1.52
C LEU A 260 17.93 -16.76 1.16
N LEU A 261 17.69 -15.64 0.48
CA LEU A 261 16.33 -15.13 0.19
C LEU A 261 15.56 -15.91 -0.90
N ARG A 262 16.23 -16.72 -1.73
CA ARG A 262 15.68 -17.16 -3.04
C ARG A 262 15.12 -18.59 -3.10
N ASP A 263 15.01 -19.28 -1.97
CA ASP A 263 14.64 -20.71 -1.92
C ASP A 263 13.17 -20.94 -1.52
N TYR A 264 12.22 -20.14 -2.03
CA TYR A 264 10.81 -20.28 -1.64
C TYR A 264 9.94 -20.95 -2.71
N ASP A 265 8.81 -21.50 -2.27
CA ASP A 265 7.86 -22.26 -3.10
C ASP A 265 6.71 -21.34 -3.56
N PRO A 266 6.66 -20.93 -4.85
CA PRO A 266 5.66 -19.98 -5.32
C PRO A 266 4.23 -20.49 -5.14
N GLU A 267 4.00 -21.80 -5.27
CA GLU A 267 2.65 -22.37 -5.13
C GLU A 267 2.14 -22.21 -3.69
N LYS A 268 3.01 -22.42 -2.69
CA LYS A 268 2.65 -22.21 -1.27
C LYS A 268 2.37 -20.76 -0.96
N VAL A 269 3.18 -19.83 -1.50
CA VAL A 269 2.97 -18.39 -1.30
C VAL A 269 1.66 -17.95 -1.94
N ILE A 270 1.39 -18.37 -3.18
CA ILE A 270 0.15 -18.04 -3.89
C ILE A 270 -1.06 -18.61 -3.14
N ALA A 271 -1.00 -19.87 -2.68
CA ALA A 271 -2.08 -20.48 -1.92
C ALA A 271 -2.39 -19.70 -0.63
N LEU A 272 -1.36 -19.34 0.15
CA LEU A 272 -1.51 -18.56 1.37
C LEU A 272 -2.08 -17.16 1.09
N PHE A 273 -1.61 -16.48 0.04
CA PHE A 273 -2.06 -15.13 -0.28
C PHE A 273 -3.50 -15.13 -0.80
N ASN A 274 -3.92 -16.18 -1.51
CA ASN A 274 -5.32 -16.36 -1.89
C ASN A 274 -6.21 -16.62 -0.66
N GLU A 275 -5.76 -17.44 0.30
CA GLU A 275 -6.48 -17.67 1.57
C GLU A 275 -6.67 -16.37 2.35
N LEU A 276 -5.63 -15.53 2.40
CA LEU A 276 -5.66 -14.22 3.07
C LEU A 276 -6.30 -13.11 2.21
N GLU A 277 -6.75 -13.43 0.99
CA GLU A 277 -7.36 -12.52 0.01
C GLU A 277 -6.44 -11.34 -0.42
N PHE A 278 -5.12 -11.53 -0.38
CA PHE A 278 -4.08 -10.55 -0.71
C PHE A 278 -3.78 -10.45 -2.22
N HIS A 279 -4.82 -10.33 -3.04
CA HIS A 279 -4.72 -10.32 -4.50
C HIS A 279 -3.82 -9.20 -5.05
N SER A 280 -3.74 -8.05 -4.39
CA SER A 280 -2.86 -6.95 -4.77
C SER A 280 -1.37 -7.28 -4.54
N LEU A 281 -1.05 -8.00 -3.48
CA LEU A 281 0.33 -8.38 -3.15
C LEU A 281 0.86 -9.52 -4.02
N LEU A 282 -0.02 -10.34 -4.61
CA LEU A 282 0.38 -11.37 -5.59
C LEU A 282 1.10 -10.76 -6.81
N LYS A 283 0.70 -9.56 -7.23
CA LYS A 283 1.33 -8.83 -8.34
C LYS A 283 2.71 -8.26 -7.98
N GLU A 284 3.01 -8.18 -6.68
CA GLU A 284 4.24 -7.60 -6.15
C GLU A 284 5.26 -8.66 -5.69
N LEU A 285 4.99 -9.94 -5.95
CA LEU A 285 5.85 -11.04 -5.53
C LEU A 285 7.27 -10.90 -6.11
N PRO A 286 8.32 -11.14 -5.31
CA PRO A 286 9.69 -11.14 -5.81
C PRO A 286 9.88 -12.25 -6.85
N GLN A 287 10.20 -11.91 -8.11
CA GLN A 287 10.42 -12.92 -9.16
C GLN A 287 11.52 -13.91 -8.76
N THR A 288 11.26 -15.21 -8.99
CA THR A 288 12.24 -16.29 -8.80
C THR A 288 13.22 -16.36 -9.98
N ASP A 289 14.41 -16.90 -9.76
CA ASP A 289 15.53 -16.87 -10.73
C ASP A 289 15.27 -17.62 -12.05
N ASP A 290 14.18 -18.38 -12.17
CA ASP A 290 13.78 -18.99 -13.46
C ASP A 290 13.38 -17.95 -14.53
N GLU A 291 13.11 -16.69 -14.14
CA GLU A 291 12.87 -15.58 -15.08
C GLU A 291 14.06 -14.61 -15.24
N ALA A 292 15.15 -14.76 -14.46
CA ALA A 292 16.28 -13.83 -14.42
C ALA A 292 17.24 -13.88 -15.63
N ALA A 293 16.90 -14.62 -16.69
CA ALA A 293 17.72 -14.80 -17.89
C ALA A 293 17.41 -13.84 -19.06
N GLN A 294 16.87 -12.64 -18.80
CA GLN A 294 16.76 -11.58 -19.81
C GLN A 294 17.39 -10.26 -19.34
N PRO A 295 18.25 -9.61 -20.14
CA PRO A 295 19.00 -8.43 -19.70
C PRO A 295 18.14 -7.16 -19.75
N ALA A 296 18.09 -6.45 -18.63
CA ALA A 296 17.49 -5.11 -18.53
C ALA A 296 18.37 -4.03 -19.21
N PRO A 297 17.79 -3.06 -19.95
CA PRO A 297 18.54 -1.91 -20.44
C PRO A 297 18.81 -0.87 -19.33
N ALA A 298 20.01 -0.28 -19.40
CA ALA A 298 20.56 0.64 -18.41
C ALA A 298 19.85 2.00 -18.33
N ALA A 299 19.70 2.50 -17.10
CA ALA A 299 19.18 3.83 -16.78
C ALA A 299 20.24 4.94 -16.97
N SER A 300 19.80 6.13 -17.39
CA SER A 300 20.52 7.41 -17.23
C SER A 300 19.55 8.61 -17.32
N PRO A 301 19.91 9.78 -16.76
CA PRO A 301 19.10 10.50 -15.78
C PRO A 301 18.19 11.57 -16.38
N VAL A 302 17.08 11.88 -15.70
CA VAL A 302 16.20 13.00 -16.05
C VAL A 302 16.23 14.08 -14.97
N SER A 303 16.67 15.26 -15.39
CA SER A 303 16.51 16.55 -14.72
C SER A 303 15.06 17.03 -14.79
N THR A 304 14.55 17.52 -13.66
CA THR A 304 13.25 18.20 -13.53
C THR A 304 13.26 19.56 -14.25
N PRO A 305 12.10 20.05 -14.73
CA PRO A 305 11.43 21.08 -13.93
C PRO A 305 9.89 20.99 -13.85
N ALA A 306 9.43 21.33 -12.65
CA ALA A 306 8.14 21.87 -12.19
C ALA A 306 6.93 21.92 -13.14
N GLY A 307 5.89 21.16 -12.77
CA GLY A 307 4.49 21.34 -13.14
C GLY A 307 3.62 20.67 -12.06
N GLN A 308 2.78 21.46 -11.40
CA GLN A 308 2.04 21.13 -10.19
C GLN A 308 0.74 20.36 -10.52
N MET A 309 0.50 19.27 -9.77
CA MET A 309 -0.72 18.44 -9.63
C MET A 309 -0.96 17.36 -10.70
N SER A 310 -0.31 16.21 -10.48
CA SER A 310 -0.66 14.88 -11.00
C SER A 310 -1.41 14.11 -9.91
N LEU A 311 -2.55 13.48 -10.25
CA LEU A 311 -3.23 12.50 -9.38
C LEU A 311 -4.00 11.38 -10.13
N PHE A 312 -3.98 11.33 -11.46
CA PHE A 312 -4.65 10.26 -12.25
C PHE A 312 -3.91 9.98 -13.56
N ASP A 313 -2.62 9.64 -13.47
CA ASP A 313 -1.92 9.13 -14.66
C ASP A 313 -0.78 8.20 -14.25
N THR A 314 -1.05 6.90 -14.30
CA THR A 314 -0.02 5.85 -14.36
C THR A 314 -0.46 4.80 -15.37
N ALA A 315 -0.29 5.12 -16.65
CA ALA A 315 -0.13 4.11 -17.69
C ALA A 315 1.34 3.66 -17.70
N GLU A 316 1.61 2.41 -17.35
CA GLU A 316 2.92 1.80 -17.57
C GLU A 316 3.07 1.31 -19.02
N GLU A 317 4.32 1.40 -19.50
CA GLU A 317 4.75 1.12 -20.86
C GLU A 317 4.70 -0.37 -21.21
N THR A 318 4.14 -0.70 -22.38
CA THR A 318 4.39 -1.97 -23.07
C THR A 318 4.72 -1.72 -24.54
N THR A 319 5.62 -2.53 -25.10
CA THR A 319 5.92 -2.58 -26.55
C THR A 319 6.04 -4.05 -26.98
N PRO A 320 5.92 -4.36 -28.29
CA PRO A 320 4.82 -4.04 -29.19
C PRO A 320 4.10 -5.31 -29.71
N ALA A 321 2.95 -5.08 -30.34
CA ALA A 321 1.99 -6.02 -30.93
C ALA A 321 2.54 -7.29 -31.61
N ALA A 322 1.89 -8.44 -31.35
CA ALA A 322 1.14 -9.21 -32.35
C ALA A 322 0.44 -10.46 -31.76
N GLU A 323 -0.69 -10.80 -32.37
CA GLU A 323 -1.50 -12.03 -32.31
C GLU A 323 -2.55 -12.16 -31.18
N VAL A 324 -3.75 -11.71 -31.55
CA VAL A 324 -5.05 -11.99 -30.95
C VAL A 324 -5.17 -13.49 -30.63
N LYS A 325 -5.17 -13.82 -29.34
CA LYS A 325 -5.65 -15.10 -28.84
C LYS A 325 -6.90 -14.87 -28.01
N SER A 326 -8.00 -15.42 -28.51
CA SER A 326 -9.29 -15.49 -27.86
C SER A 326 -9.21 -16.21 -26.51
N SER A 327 -9.47 -15.51 -25.41
CA SER A 327 -9.82 -16.11 -24.12
C SER A 327 -11.34 -16.11 -23.95
N ASP A 328 -11.90 -17.29 -23.69
CA ASP A 328 -13.30 -17.49 -23.36
C ASP A 328 -13.55 -17.16 -21.86
N SER A 329 -14.15 -16.01 -21.57
CA SER A 329 -14.90 -15.65 -20.33
C SER A 329 -15.75 -14.39 -20.60
N PRO A 330 -16.84 -14.12 -19.85
CA PRO A 330 -18.07 -13.58 -20.44
C PRO A 330 -18.05 -12.04 -20.56
N ALA A 331 -17.26 -11.53 -21.50
CA ALA A 331 -17.56 -10.25 -22.15
C ALA A 331 -18.94 -10.30 -22.83
N LEU A 332 -19.55 -9.15 -23.05
CA LEU A 332 -20.88 -9.06 -23.65
C LEU A 332 -20.81 -9.58 -25.10
N ARG A 333 -21.35 -10.79 -25.33
CA ARG A 333 -21.15 -11.50 -26.61
C ARG A 333 -21.72 -10.77 -27.83
N GLU A 334 -22.74 -9.92 -27.66
CA GLU A 334 -23.38 -9.15 -28.74
C GLU A 334 -23.96 -7.82 -28.21
N TYR A 335 -23.52 -6.67 -28.74
CA TYR A 335 -24.10 -5.35 -28.48
C TYR A 335 -24.75 -4.76 -29.74
N LEU A 336 -25.63 -3.76 -29.58
CA LEU A 336 -26.22 -3.05 -30.71
C LEU A 336 -25.34 -1.87 -31.15
N CYS A 337 -24.67 -1.97 -32.30
CA CYS A 337 -24.00 -0.82 -32.90
C CYS A 337 -24.98 0.04 -33.72
N VAL A 338 -25.23 1.28 -33.31
CA VAL A 338 -26.27 2.16 -33.87
C VAL A 338 -25.71 3.05 -34.99
N GLN A 339 -25.55 2.46 -36.16
CA GLN A 339 -24.98 3.13 -37.34
C GLN A 339 -26.04 3.65 -38.34
N ASP A 340 -27.32 3.31 -38.13
CA ASP A 340 -28.42 3.77 -38.97
C ASP A 340 -29.75 3.90 -38.23
N GLU A 341 -30.73 4.48 -38.92
CA GLU A 341 -32.06 4.77 -38.39
C GLU A 341 -32.81 3.51 -37.94
N ALA A 342 -32.58 2.37 -38.60
CA ALA A 342 -33.20 1.11 -38.20
C ALA A 342 -32.63 0.62 -36.85
N ALA A 343 -31.31 0.70 -36.66
CA ALA A 343 -30.67 0.41 -35.38
C ALA A 343 -31.09 1.41 -34.29
N LEU A 344 -31.19 2.70 -34.61
CA LEU A 344 -31.63 3.73 -33.65
C LEU A 344 -33.07 3.48 -33.19
N THR A 345 -33.95 3.08 -34.11
CA THR A 345 -35.34 2.71 -33.79
C THR A 345 -35.41 1.50 -32.86
N LYS A 346 -34.53 0.50 -33.05
CA LYS A 346 -34.43 -0.66 -32.16
C LYS A 346 -33.99 -0.23 -30.76
N LEU A 347 -32.98 0.63 -30.65
CA LEU A 347 -32.50 1.16 -29.37
C LEU A 347 -33.63 1.92 -28.65
N VAL A 348 -34.30 2.86 -29.33
CA VAL A 348 -35.41 3.63 -28.75
C VAL A 348 -36.51 2.71 -28.24
N SER A 349 -36.85 1.66 -28.99
CA SER A 349 -37.87 0.68 -28.58
C SER A 349 -37.45 -0.13 -27.34
N ALA A 350 -36.16 -0.42 -27.18
CA ALA A 350 -35.63 -1.07 -25.98
C ALA A 350 -35.71 -0.13 -24.76
N LEU A 351 -35.31 1.14 -24.93
CA LEU A 351 -35.32 2.14 -23.86
C LEU A 351 -36.73 2.52 -23.39
N GLN A 352 -37.77 2.36 -24.20
CA GLN A 352 -39.17 2.60 -23.80
C GLN A 352 -39.63 1.75 -22.61
N ASN A 353 -39.04 0.56 -22.42
CA ASN A 353 -39.38 -0.35 -21.32
C ASN A 353 -38.28 -0.42 -20.26
N ALA A 354 -37.23 0.39 -20.40
CA ALA A 354 -36.12 0.40 -19.46
C ALA A 354 -36.54 1.06 -18.14
N THR A 355 -36.16 0.46 -17.02
CA THR A 355 -36.32 1.05 -15.69
C THR A 355 -35.04 1.68 -15.17
N ARG A 356 -33.92 1.43 -15.86
CA ARG A 356 -32.59 1.94 -15.54
C ARG A 356 -31.77 2.11 -16.82
N LEU A 357 -30.73 2.94 -16.73
CA LEU A 357 -29.83 3.25 -17.82
C LEU A 357 -28.42 3.50 -17.28
N SER A 358 -27.44 2.72 -17.71
CA SER A 358 -26.03 3.11 -17.64
C SER A 358 -25.61 3.80 -18.92
N PHE A 359 -24.70 4.77 -18.83
CA PHE A 359 -24.12 5.42 -20.00
C PHE A 359 -22.65 5.79 -19.75
N ASP A 360 -21.91 5.89 -20.85
CA ASP A 360 -20.50 6.28 -20.92
C ASP A 360 -20.28 7.06 -22.23
N VAL A 361 -19.34 8.01 -22.24
CA VAL A 361 -19.01 8.77 -23.46
C VAL A 361 -17.59 8.50 -23.93
N GLU A 362 -17.47 8.28 -25.22
CA GLU A 362 -16.18 8.14 -25.88
C GLU A 362 -15.79 9.47 -26.52
N THR A 363 -14.57 9.93 -26.26
CA THR A 363 -14.16 11.28 -26.63
C THR A 363 -12.73 11.39 -27.14
N THR A 364 -12.38 12.57 -27.65
CA THR A 364 -11.04 12.87 -28.18
C THR A 364 -10.01 13.31 -27.12
N SER A 365 -10.40 13.51 -25.86
CA SER A 365 -9.51 14.07 -24.82
C SER A 365 -9.97 13.73 -23.41
N THR A 366 -9.05 13.58 -22.47
CA THR A 366 -9.35 13.42 -21.04
C THR A 366 -9.80 14.71 -20.34
N ASP A 367 -9.75 15.86 -21.01
CA ASP A 367 -10.33 17.12 -20.52
C ASP A 367 -11.75 17.30 -21.06
N ALA A 368 -12.75 17.09 -20.19
CA ALA A 368 -14.18 17.19 -20.51
C ALA A 368 -14.60 18.55 -21.12
N MET A 369 -13.87 19.63 -20.83
CA MET A 369 -14.18 20.97 -21.36
C MET A 369 -13.65 21.18 -22.79
N GLN A 370 -12.71 20.36 -23.24
CA GLN A 370 -12.10 20.46 -24.58
C GLN A 370 -12.47 19.29 -25.48
N ALA A 371 -12.85 18.16 -24.89
CA ALA A 371 -13.21 16.93 -25.58
C ALA A 371 -14.36 17.11 -26.58
N GLN A 372 -14.26 16.43 -27.72
CA GLN A 372 -15.37 16.26 -28.67
C GLN A 372 -16.01 14.88 -28.43
N LEU A 373 -17.34 14.81 -28.50
CA LEU A 373 -18.07 13.56 -28.40
C LEU A 373 -17.87 12.73 -29.67
N VAL A 374 -17.36 11.51 -29.51
CA VAL A 374 -17.09 10.55 -30.60
C VAL A 374 -18.16 9.45 -30.62
N GLY A 375 -18.58 8.99 -29.46
CA GLY A 375 -19.67 8.03 -29.32
C GLY A 375 -20.28 8.04 -27.92
N LEU A 376 -21.45 7.42 -27.81
CA LEU A 376 -22.18 7.25 -26.56
C LEU A 376 -22.50 5.77 -26.37
N GLY A 377 -22.10 5.19 -25.24
CA GLY A 377 -22.52 3.89 -24.79
C GLY A 377 -23.79 3.99 -23.96
N VAL A 378 -24.69 3.02 -24.08
CA VAL A 378 -25.83 2.87 -23.17
C VAL A 378 -26.13 1.40 -22.88
N ALA A 379 -26.41 1.06 -21.63
CA ALA A 379 -26.94 -0.24 -21.21
C ALA A 379 -28.21 -0.08 -20.38
N TRP A 380 -29.20 -0.93 -20.60
CA TRP A 380 -30.49 -0.86 -19.88
C TRP A 380 -30.81 -2.13 -19.09
N ALA A 381 -30.08 -3.21 -19.34
CA ALA A 381 -30.09 -4.44 -18.56
C ALA A 381 -28.75 -5.16 -18.73
N VAL A 382 -28.44 -6.10 -17.84
CA VAL A 382 -27.22 -6.92 -17.94
C VAL A 382 -27.23 -7.68 -19.26
N GLY A 383 -26.15 -7.57 -20.02
CA GLY A 383 -26.02 -8.15 -21.36
C GLY A 383 -26.80 -7.41 -22.45
N GLN A 384 -27.36 -6.23 -22.17
CA GLN A 384 -28.13 -5.43 -23.14
C GLN A 384 -27.57 -4.01 -23.22
N ALA A 385 -26.63 -3.84 -24.16
CA ALA A 385 -25.93 -2.58 -24.40
C ALA A 385 -25.99 -2.17 -25.88
N ALA A 386 -25.78 -0.88 -26.13
CA ALA A 386 -25.65 -0.29 -27.44
C ALA A 386 -24.51 0.74 -27.46
N TYR A 387 -23.80 0.78 -28.58
CA TYR A 387 -22.83 1.83 -28.88
C TYR A 387 -23.35 2.69 -30.03
N ILE A 388 -23.37 4.01 -29.82
CA ILE A 388 -23.85 4.99 -30.81
C ILE A 388 -22.66 5.84 -31.29
N PRO A 389 -22.01 5.49 -32.42
CA PRO A 389 -20.96 6.31 -33.01
C PRO A 389 -21.54 7.58 -33.64
N VAL A 390 -20.87 8.72 -33.43
CA VAL A 390 -21.34 10.03 -33.94
C VAL A 390 -20.24 10.89 -34.58
N ALA A 391 -18.96 10.64 -34.26
CA ALA A 391 -17.85 11.40 -34.82
C ALA A 391 -16.55 10.58 -35.00
N HIS A 392 -16.67 9.28 -35.30
CA HIS A 392 -15.54 8.50 -35.79
C HIS A 392 -15.05 9.03 -37.14
N THR A 393 -13.75 8.90 -37.40
CA THR A 393 -13.11 9.30 -38.66
C THR A 393 -13.50 8.39 -39.82
N GLU A 394 -13.76 7.11 -39.54
CA GLU A 394 -14.20 6.10 -40.50
C GLU A 394 -15.40 5.31 -39.97
N GLY A 395 -16.15 4.70 -40.88
CA GLY A 395 -17.33 3.89 -40.55
C GLY A 395 -18.67 4.62 -40.72
N LYS A 396 -19.75 3.85 -40.63
CA LYS A 396 -21.12 4.36 -40.78
C LYS A 396 -21.60 4.90 -39.42
N GLN A 397 -22.17 6.10 -39.42
CA GLN A 397 -22.66 6.76 -38.22
C GLN A 397 -23.82 7.71 -38.53
N LEU A 398 -24.61 8.02 -37.51
CA LEU A 398 -25.70 8.97 -37.59
C LEU A 398 -25.26 10.37 -37.17
N PRO A 399 -25.87 11.44 -37.71
CA PRO A 399 -25.63 12.79 -37.21
C PRO A 399 -26.02 12.91 -35.73
N TRP A 400 -25.17 13.54 -34.92
CA TRP A 400 -25.42 13.72 -33.49
C TRP A 400 -26.80 14.32 -33.18
N GLU A 401 -27.25 15.30 -33.96
CA GLU A 401 -28.56 15.95 -33.74
C GLU A 401 -29.74 14.96 -33.82
N GLN A 402 -29.65 13.98 -34.72
CA GLN A 402 -30.67 12.93 -34.85
C GLN A 402 -30.64 11.98 -33.63
N VAL A 403 -29.44 11.57 -33.20
CA VAL A 403 -29.24 10.71 -32.02
C VAL A 403 -29.71 11.43 -30.76
N ARG A 404 -29.27 12.66 -30.53
CA ARG A 404 -29.63 13.52 -29.41
C ARG A 404 -31.13 13.69 -29.29
N THR A 405 -31.82 13.96 -30.40
CA THR A 405 -33.29 14.10 -30.43
C THR A 405 -33.99 12.80 -30.03
N ALA A 406 -33.50 11.65 -30.49
CA ALA A 406 -34.09 10.35 -30.19
C ALA A 406 -33.86 9.90 -28.74
N LEU A 407 -32.69 10.22 -28.16
CA LEU A 407 -32.32 9.79 -26.80
C LEU A 407 -32.76 10.78 -25.71
N ALA A 408 -32.95 12.05 -26.05
CA ALA A 408 -33.33 13.10 -25.10
C ALA A 408 -34.52 12.74 -24.19
N PRO A 409 -35.62 12.11 -24.66
CA PRO A 409 -36.75 11.76 -23.79
C PRO A 409 -36.38 10.83 -22.64
N PHE A 410 -35.40 9.95 -22.81
CA PHE A 410 -34.96 9.00 -21.78
C PHE A 410 -33.98 9.63 -20.81
N PHE A 411 -33.01 10.39 -21.33
CA PHE A 411 -32.03 11.09 -20.49
C PHE A 411 -32.67 12.27 -19.71
N ALA A 412 -33.71 12.90 -20.25
CA ALA A 412 -34.43 13.98 -19.57
C ALA A 412 -35.53 13.51 -18.61
N ASP A 413 -35.81 12.20 -18.52
CA ASP A 413 -36.81 11.68 -17.59
C ASP A 413 -36.20 11.48 -16.19
N PRO A 414 -36.54 12.30 -15.17
CA PRO A 414 -35.97 12.16 -13.83
C PRO A 414 -36.38 10.88 -13.10
N ALA A 415 -37.42 10.16 -13.59
CA ALA A 415 -37.86 8.89 -13.00
C ALA A 415 -37.02 7.69 -13.47
N LEU A 416 -36.36 7.80 -14.63
CA LEU A 416 -35.47 6.77 -15.11
C LEU A 416 -34.17 6.78 -14.29
N LEU A 417 -33.87 5.68 -13.61
CA LEU A 417 -32.64 5.54 -12.83
C LEU A 417 -31.42 5.57 -13.76
N LYS A 418 -30.47 6.47 -13.51
CA LYS A 418 -29.27 6.62 -14.34
C LYS A 418 -28.01 6.30 -13.56
N MET A 419 -27.02 5.74 -14.22
CA MET A 419 -25.73 5.40 -13.63
C MET A 419 -24.58 5.59 -14.62
N ALA A 420 -23.42 5.90 -14.07
CA ALA A 420 -22.18 6.11 -14.80
C ALA A 420 -21.00 5.64 -13.92
N HIS A 421 -19.81 5.59 -14.51
CA HIS A 421 -18.57 5.42 -13.78
C HIS A 421 -17.69 6.61 -14.08
N ASN A 422 -17.32 7.41 -13.07
CA ASN A 422 -16.75 8.76 -13.27
C ASN A 422 -17.74 9.72 -13.95
N GLY A 423 -18.99 9.69 -13.48
CA GLY A 423 -20.13 10.38 -14.10
C GLY A 423 -19.97 11.90 -14.22
N LYS A 424 -19.03 12.51 -13.50
CA LYS A 424 -18.71 13.94 -13.63
C LYS A 424 -18.23 14.24 -15.05
N TYR A 425 -17.34 13.40 -15.57
CA TYR A 425 -16.79 13.56 -16.90
C TYR A 425 -17.89 13.41 -17.97
N ASP A 426 -18.65 12.31 -17.91
CA ASP A 426 -19.69 11.99 -18.89
C ASP A 426 -20.78 13.04 -18.93
N LEU A 427 -21.22 13.50 -17.76
CA LEU A 427 -22.26 14.50 -17.63
C LEU A 427 -21.83 15.85 -18.21
N THR A 428 -20.60 16.31 -17.94
CA THR A 428 -20.07 17.55 -18.52
C THR A 428 -20.01 17.47 -20.05
N VAL A 429 -19.53 16.35 -20.61
CA VAL A 429 -19.47 16.16 -22.06
C VAL A 429 -20.87 16.13 -22.68
N CYS A 430 -21.80 15.37 -22.10
CA CYS A 430 -23.19 15.31 -22.58
C CYS A 430 -23.87 16.68 -22.57
N ARG A 431 -23.70 17.46 -21.49
CA ARG A 431 -24.25 18.82 -21.36
C ARG A 431 -23.66 19.77 -22.40
N ARG A 432 -22.34 19.73 -22.62
CA ARG A 432 -21.67 20.53 -23.67
C ARG A 432 -22.20 20.21 -25.07
N HIS A 433 -22.58 18.96 -25.32
CA HIS A 433 -23.15 18.52 -26.58
C HIS A 433 -24.70 18.63 -26.63
N GLY A 434 -25.31 19.25 -25.62
CA GLY A 434 -26.73 19.59 -25.60
C GLY A 434 -27.68 18.41 -25.38
N LEU A 435 -27.20 17.27 -24.85
CA LEU A 435 -28.05 16.19 -24.41
C LEU A 435 -28.66 16.57 -23.04
N PRO A 436 -29.99 16.73 -22.93
CA PRO A 436 -30.61 17.04 -21.65
C PRO A 436 -30.56 15.80 -20.74
N ILE A 437 -29.94 15.94 -19.58
CA ILE A 437 -29.90 14.90 -18.54
C ILE A 437 -30.55 15.44 -17.28
N ALA A 438 -31.54 14.72 -16.75
CA ALA A 438 -32.26 15.10 -15.54
C ALA A 438 -32.40 13.92 -14.57
N GLY A 439 -32.52 14.26 -13.29
CA GLY A 439 -32.60 13.31 -12.19
C GLY A 439 -31.21 12.81 -11.74
N PRO A 440 -31.17 12.08 -10.62
CA PRO A 440 -29.91 11.61 -10.03
C PRO A 440 -29.17 10.65 -10.96
N ILE A 441 -27.84 10.80 -11.01
CA ILE A 441 -26.93 9.91 -11.74
C ILE A 441 -26.04 9.21 -10.72
N HIS A 442 -26.28 7.92 -10.54
CA HIS A 442 -25.50 7.12 -9.60
C HIS A 442 -24.10 6.83 -10.17
N ASP A 443 -23.09 7.48 -9.60
CA ASP A 443 -21.69 7.24 -9.94
C ASP A 443 -21.12 6.06 -9.14
N THR A 444 -20.80 4.98 -9.83
CA THR A 444 -20.19 3.77 -9.23
C THR A 444 -18.79 4.01 -8.70
N LEU A 445 -18.03 4.95 -9.28
CA LEU A 445 -16.70 5.33 -8.78
C LEU A 445 -16.80 5.93 -7.38
N THR A 446 -17.74 6.86 -7.19
CA THR A 446 -17.97 7.50 -5.88
C THR A 446 -18.52 6.52 -4.86
N ILE A 447 -19.42 5.61 -5.26
CA ILE A 447 -19.90 4.53 -4.37
C ILE A 447 -18.73 3.67 -3.91
N ALA A 448 -17.85 3.25 -4.84
CA ALA A 448 -16.69 2.44 -4.53
C ALA A 448 -15.70 3.19 -3.61
N TRP A 449 -15.46 4.48 -3.86
CA TRP A 449 -14.61 5.31 -3.00
C TRP A 449 -15.13 5.41 -1.55
N LEU A 450 -16.44 5.54 -1.36
CA LEU A 450 -17.03 5.56 -0.01
C LEU A 450 -16.92 4.20 0.70
N LEU A 451 -16.92 3.10 -0.05
CA LEU A 451 -16.77 1.76 0.48
C LEU A 451 -15.32 1.44 0.85
N ASP A 452 -14.35 1.89 0.05
CA ASP A 452 -12.92 1.68 0.28
C ASP A 452 -12.09 2.90 -0.18
N PRO A 453 -11.98 3.94 0.66
CA PRO A 453 -11.23 5.16 0.33
C PRO A 453 -9.70 4.94 0.35
N ALA A 454 -9.22 3.78 0.82
CA ALA A 454 -7.81 3.42 0.83
C ALA A 454 -7.39 2.68 -0.45
N SER A 455 -8.35 2.21 -1.26
CA SER A 455 -8.08 1.55 -2.52
C SER A 455 -7.44 2.50 -3.54
N HIS A 456 -6.39 2.01 -4.20
CA HIS A 456 -5.77 2.66 -5.34
C HIS A 456 -6.29 2.13 -6.69
N SER A 457 -7.31 1.26 -6.68
CA SER A 457 -7.80 0.51 -7.84
C SER A 457 -9.29 0.71 -8.06
N LEU A 458 -9.73 1.97 -8.05
CA LEU A 458 -11.14 2.34 -8.18
C LEU A 458 -11.60 2.57 -9.63
N GLY A 459 -10.70 2.47 -10.62
CA GLY A 459 -11.08 2.57 -12.03
C GLY A 459 -11.98 1.42 -12.48
N LEU A 460 -12.84 1.66 -13.47
CA LEU A 460 -13.87 0.72 -13.94
C LEU A 460 -13.34 -0.70 -14.18
N LYS A 461 -12.22 -0.83 -14.91
CA LYS A 461 -11.63 -2.11 -15.29
C LYS A 461 -11.15 -2.90 -14.08
N ALA A 462 -10.45 -2.22 -13.16
CA ALA A 462 -9.99 -2.84 -11.92
C ALA A 462 -11.15 -3.24 -11.00
N LEU A 463 -12.18 -2.39 -10.89
CA LEU A 463 -13.38 -2.71 -10.10
C LEU A 463 -14.18 -3.86 -10.71
N ALA A 464 -14.38 -3.88 -12.03
CA ALA A 464 -15.08 -4.97 -12.70
C ALA A 464 -14.37 -6.30 -12.50
N LEU A 465 -13.03 -6.33 -12.59
CA LEU A 465 -12.25 -7.52 -12.28
C LEU A 465 -12.42 -7.95 -10.81
N GLN A 466 -12.31 -7.01 -9.87
CA GLN A 466 -12.37 -7.31 -8.44
C GLN A 466 -13.77 -7.76 -7.99
N GLU A 467 -14.81 -7.09 -8.44
CA GLU A 467 -16.17 -7.22 -7.92
C GLU A 467 -17.01 -8.20 -8.75
N LEU A 468 -16.75 -8.28 -10.06
CA LEU A 468 -17.51 -9.12 -10.99
C LEU A 468 -16.70 -10.30 -11.54
N GLY A 469 -15.39 -10.32 -11.34
CA GLY A 469 -14.50 -11.29 -12.00
C GLY A 469 -14.44 -11.09 -13.53
N MET A 470 -14.78 -9.88 -14.01
CA MET A 470 -14.84 -9.55 -15.42
C MET A 470 -13.52 -8.91 -15.87
N GLU A 471 -12.79 -9.60 -16.73
CA GLU A 471 -11.67 -9.00 -17.45
C GLU A 471 -12.21 -8.11 -18.57
N MET A 472 -11.75 -6.87 -18.61
CA MET A 472 -12.17 -5.86 -19.58
C MET A 472 -11.00 -5.43 -20.44
N THR A 473 -11.29 -4.94 -21.65
CA THR A 473 -10.27 -4.40 -22.55
C THR A 473 -9.76 -3.06 -22.01
N GLU A 474 -8.44 -2.88 -21.94
CA GLU A 474 -7.85 -1.60 -21.51
C GLU A 474 -7.88 -0.57 -22.64
N ILE A 475 -8.05 0.72 -22.31
CA ILE A 475 -8.12 1.78 -23.33
C ILE A 475 -6.84 1.86 -24.17
N SER A 476 -5.69 1.52 -23.59
CA SER A 476 -4.40 1.50 -24.27
C SER A 476 -4.32 0.44 -25.38
N GLU A 477 -5.16 -0.59 -25.34
CA GLU A 477 -5.26 -1.58 -26.42
C GLU A 477 -5.97 -1.01 -27.65
N LEU A 478 -6.87 -0.04 -27.45
CA LEU A 478 -7.58 0.65 -28.52
C LEU A 478 -6.76 1.77 -29.15
N ILE A 479 -6.20 2.63 -28.31
CA ILE A 479 -5.58 3.89 -28.76
C ILE A 479 -4.06 3.91 -28.63
N GLY A 480 -3.45 2.87 -28.08
CA GLY A 480 -2.02 2.83 -27.79
C GLY A 480 -1.64 3.72 -26.60
N SER A 481 -0.33 3.93 -26.43
CA SER A 481 0.22 4.73 -25.33
C SER A 481 1.38 5.62 -25.81
N GLY A 482 1.67 6.66 -25.02
CA GLY A 482 2.79 7.57 -25.25
C GLY A 482 2.65 8.38 -26.55
N ARG A 483 3.78 8.67 -27.21
CA ARG A 483 3.81 9.59 -28.38
C ARG A 483 3.08 9.07 -29.62
N LYS A 484 2.74 7.79 -29.67
CA LYS A 484 2.01 7.17 -30.79
C LYS A 484 0.53 6.96 -30.49
N GLN A 485 0.08 7.41 -29.32
CA GLN A 485 -1.32 7.30 -28.92
C GLN A 485 -2.19 8.09 -29.90
N ILE A 486 -3.22 7.42 -30.41
CA ILE A 486 -4.27 8.05 -31.24
C ILE A 486 -5.41 8.52 -30.34
N THR A 487 -6.36 9.26 -30.91
CA THR A 487 -7.61 9.61 -30.23
C THR A 487 -8.70 8.60 -30.61
N ILE A 488 -9.75 8.49 -29.79
CA ILE A 488 -10.73 7.39 -29.95
C ILE A 488 -11.53 7.47 -31.26
N ASP A 489 -11.64 8.65 -31.87
CA ASP A 489 -12.22 8.85 -33.21
C ASP A 489 -11.42 8.17 -34.33
N GLN A 490 -10.16 7.82 -34.07
CA GLN A 490 -9.28 7.13 -35.00
C GLN A 490 -9.21 5.62 -34.74
N ALA A 491 -9.78 5.15 -33.62
CA ALA A 491 -9.81 3.73 -33.30
C ALA A 491 -10.83 2.98 -34.17
N PRO A 492 -10.65 1.67 -34.44
CA PRO A 492 -11.61 0.90 -35.20
C PRO A 492 -12.98 0.87 -34.51
N LEU A 493 -14.02 1.28 -35.24
CA LEU A 493 -15.38 1.45 -34.72
C LEU A 493 -15.95 0.19 -34.05
N ASP A 494 -15.68 -1.01 -34.60
CA ASP A 494 -16.14 -2.27 -34.00
C ASP A 494 -15.44 -2.55 -32.66
N ALA A 495 -14.15 -2.22 -32.55
CA ALA A 495 -13.39 -2.39 -31.31
C ALA A 495 -13.83 -1.37 -30.24
N THR A 496 -13.99 -0.10 -30.63
CA THR A 496 -14.53 0.93 -29.72
C THR A 496 -15.95 0.60 -29.28
N GLY A 497 -16.78 0.06 -30.16
CA GLY A 497 -18.14 -0.33 -29.82
C GLY A 497 -18.20 -1.48 -28.82
N ALA A 498 -17.36 -2.50 -28.97
CA ALA A 498 -17.27 -3.59 -28.01
C ALA A 498 -16.79 -3.10 -26.63
N TYR A 499 -15.71 -2.32 -26.61
CA TYR A 499 -15.15 -1.72 -25.39
C TYR A 499 -16.19 -0.87 -24.65
N CYS A 500 -16.84 0.06 -25.36
CA CYS A 500 -17.81 0.97 -24.75
C CYS A 500 -19.05 0.20 -24.25
N ALA A 501 -19.48 -0.85 -24.98
CA ALA A 501 -20.58 -1.71 -24.56
C ALA A 501 -20.27 -2.50 -23.27
N ASP A 502 -19.06 -3.03 -23.14
CA ASP A 502 -18.60 -3.67 -21.91
C ASP A 502 -18.53 -2.65 -20.75
N ASP A 503 -18.06 -1.42 -21.00
CA ASP A 503 -17.96 -0.36 -19.99
C ASP A 503 -19.32 -0.01 -19.36
N VAL A 504 -20.35 0.19 -20.17
CA VAL A 504 -21.70 0.51 -19.66
C VAL A 504 -22.39 -0.70 -19.01
N ASP A 505 -22.13 -1.91 -19.49
CA ASP A 505 -22.69 -3.11 -18.88
C ASP A 505 -22.03 -3.41 -17.52
N ALA A 506 -20.70 -3.33 -17.45
CA ALA A 506 -19.94 -3.47 -16.21
C ALA A 506 -20.35 -2.40 -15.18
N THR A 507 -20.55 -1.16 -15.60
CA THR A 507 -21.04 -0.08 -14.72
C THR A 507 -22.41 -0.42 -14.12
N LEU A 508 -23.32 -0.94 -14.93
CA LEU A 508 -24.65 -1.36 -14.48
C LEU A 508 -24.57 -2.53 -13.48
N GLN A 509 -23.73 -3.52 -13.76
CA GLN A 509 -23.49 -4.66 -12.85
C GLN A 509 -22.80 -4.24 -11.54
N LEU A 510 -21.82 -3.33 -11.61
CA LEU A 510 -21.15 -2.77 -10.43
C LEU A 510 -22.14 -2.05 -9.52
N TYR A 511 -23.08 -1.28 -10.08
CA TYR A 511 -24.12 -0.65 -9.27
C TYR A 511 -24.94 -1.70 -8.48
N ASP A 512 -25.33 -2.81 -9.13
CA ASP A 512 -26.10 -3.88 -8.51
C ASP A 512 -25.37 -4.54 -7.32
N VAL A 513 -24.03 -4.55 -7.34
CA VAL A 513 -23.20 -5.10 -6.25
C VAL A 513 -22.86 -4.05 -5.18
N LEU A 514 -22.45 -2.86 -5.61
CA LEU A 514 -21.92 -1.82 -4.73
C LEU A 514 -23.01 -1.08 -3.97
N TRP A 515 -24.17 -0.82 -4.58
CA TRP A 515 -25.24 -0.08 -3.93
C TRP A 515 -25.79 -0.79 -2.67
N PRO A 516 -26.14 -2.09 -2.70
CA PRO A 516 -26.56 -2.80 -1.49
C PRO A 516 -25.48 -2.82 -0.39
N ARG A 517 -24.20 -2.92 -0.78
CA ARG A 517 -23.06 -2.88 0.17
C ARG A 517 -22.94 -1.51 0.83
N LEU A 518 -23.10 -0.43 0.08
CA LEU A 518 -23.09 0.94 0.62
C LEU A 518 -24.25 1.18 1.59
N GLN A 519 -25.43 0.61 1.30
CA GLN A 519 -26.56 0.63 2.22
C GLN A 519 -26.23 -0.11 3.53
N ALA A 520 -25.62 -1.30 3.43
CA ALA A 520 -25.23 -2.09 4.59
C ALA A 520 -24.13 -1.44 5.44
N SER A 521 -23.24 -0.64 4.84
CA SER A 521 -22.16 0.06 5.57
C SER A 521 -22.63 1.31 6.32
N GLY A 522 -23.89 1.72 6.13
CA GLY A 522 -24.43 2.95 6.72
C GLY A 522 -23.99 4.24 6.02
N MET A 523 -23.26 4.15 4.89
CA MET A 523 -22.76 5.30 4.15
C MET A 523 -23.76 5.83 3.10
N ALA A 524 -24.89 5.14 2.88
CA ALA A 524 -25.87 5.53 1.87
C ALA A 524 -26.37 6.97 2.02
N ALA A 525 -26.59 7.47 3.24
CA ALA A 525 -27.04 8.85 3.47
C ALA A 525 -25.99 9.89 3.04
N ILE A 526 -24.71 9.63 3.29
CA ILE A 526 -23.61 10.51 2.84
C ILE A 526 -23.62 10.58 1.31
N TYR A 527 -23.76 9.42 0.66
CA TYR A 527 -23.83 9.38 -0.79
C TYR A 527 -25.06 10.10 -1.35
N THR A 528 -26.26 9.83 -0.83
CA THR A 528 -27.50 10.40 -1.39
C THR A 528 -27.68 11.87 -1.09
N ASP A 529 -27.21 12.34 0.07
CA ASP A 529 -27.51 13.68 0.56
C ASP A 529 -26.38 14.67 0.25
N ILE A 530 -25.16 14.18 0.00
CA ILE A 530 -23.97 15.00 -0.24
C ILE A 530 -23.38 14.73 -1.62
N GLU A 531 -22.90 13.51 -1.87
CA GLU A 531 -22.10 13.24 -3.07
C GLU A 531 -22.92 13.27 -4.36
N LEU A 532 -24.10 12.64 -4.34
CA LEU A 532 -24.98 12.53 -5.50
C LEU A 532 -25.50 13.90 -5.97
N PRO A 533 -25.97 14.82 -5.09
CA PRO A 533 -26.32 16.20 -5.50
C PRO A 533 -25.11 17.03 -5.93
N LEU A 534 -23.93 16.80 -5.33
CA LEU A 534 -22.72 17.54 -5.65
C LEU A 534 -22.27 17.30 -7.10
N LEU A 535 -22.50 16.09 -7.63
CA LEU A 535 -22.21 15.75 -9.01
C LEU A 535 -22.83 16.74 -10.01
N GLU A 536 -24.09 17.14 -9.81
CA GLU A 536 -24.77 18.10 -10.69
C GLU A 536 -24.17 19.51 -10.61
N VAL A 537 -23.65 19.91 -9.44
CA VAL A 537 -23.06 21.23 -9.19
C VAL A 537 -21.69 21.37 -9.84
N LEU A 538 -20.93 20.27 -9.94
CA LEU A 538 -19.57 20.24 -10.46
C LEU A 538 -19.48 20.16 -11.99
N THR A 539 -20.60 20.01 -12.72
CA THR A 539 -20.63 19.53 -14.10
C THR A 539 -21.19 20.47 -15.16
#